data_AF-A0A497JND2-F1
#
_entry.id   AF-A0A497JND2-F1
#
_cell.length_a   1.000
_cell.length_b   1.000
_cell.length_c   1.000
_cell.angle_alpha   90.00
_cell.angle_beta   90.00
_cell.angle_gamma   90.00
#
_symmetry.space_group_name_H-M   'P 1'
#
loop_
_entity.id
_entity.type
_entity.pdbx_description
1 polymer ?
#
loop_
_entity_poly.entity_id
_entity_poly.type
_entity_poly.pdbx_seq_one_letter_code
_entity_poly.pdbx_strand_id
1 'polypeptide(L)' 'TEFQLYVVSSLPGVGLKLADRMLKRFGSVRAVFQASKRDLMLVEGLPKSRIDRICELLDSPYKPSKQSLAYQKLLEET' A
#
# COMPACT_ATOMS: atom_id res chain seq x y z
N THR A 1 -10.83 11.92 -5.19
CA THR A 1 -9.64 12.29 -4.39
C THR A 1 -9.57 11.49 -3.11
N GLU A 2 -10.66 11.32 -2.37
CA GLU A 2 -10.70 10.51 -1.13
C GLU A 2 -10.24 9.06 -1.34
N PHE A 3 -10.63 8.41 -2.44
CA PHE A 3 -10.14 7.06 -2.77
C PHE A 3 -8.62 6.97 -2.88
N GLN A 4 -7.93 8.00 -3.36
CA GLN A 4 -6.46 8.00 -3.43
C GLN A 4 -5.87 7.94 -2.01
N LEU A 5 -6.45 8.71 -1.10
CA LEU A 5 -6.05 8.75 0.30
C LEU A 5 -6.25 7.38 0.96
N TYR A 6 -7.41 6.75 0.74
CA TYR A 6 -7.72 5.44 1.30
C TYR A 6 -6.85 4.32 0.75
N VAL A 7 -6.59 4.32 -0.57
CA VAL A 7 -5.71 3.34 -1.19
C VAL A 7 -4.30 3.45 -0.63
N VAL A 8 -3.75 4.67 -0.54
CA VAL A 8 -2.40 4.85 0.02
C VAL A 8 -2.36 4.56 1.53
N SER A 9 -3.42 4.88 2.28
CA SER A 9 -3.49 4.55 3.71
C SER A 9 -3.75 3.08 4.02
N SER A 10 -4.00 2.25 3.00
CA SER A 10 -4.07 0.80 3.19
C SER A 10 -2.69 0.16 3.33
N LEU A 11 -1.62 0.89 3.00
CA LEU A 11 -0.24 0.43 3.17
C LEU A 11 0.11 0.25 4.67
N PRO A 12 0.92 -0.76 5.00
CA PRO A 12 1.23 -1.11 6.38
C PRO A 12 1.93 0.06 7.09
N GLY A 13 1.31 0.55 8.17
CA GLY A 13 1.85 1.65 8.96
C GLY A 13 1.72 3.03 8.31
N VAL A 14 0.85 3.19 7.30
CA VAL A 14 0.54 4.45 6.65
C VAL A 14 -0.87 4.91 7.01
N GLY A 15 -1.00 5.91 7.88
CA GLY A 15 -2.30 6.54 8.17
C GLY A 15 -2.66 7.64 7.16
N LEU A 16 -3.89 8.16 7.24
CA LEU A 16 -4.40 9.21 6.33
C LEU A 16 -3.47 10.43 6.22
N LYS A 17 -2.93 10.92 7.35
CA LYS A 17 -2.00 12.07 7.35
C LYS A 17 -0.69 11.79 6.59
N LEU A 18 -0.19 10.56 6.66
CA LEU A 18 1.02 10.17 5.93
C LEU A 18 0.70 9.92 4.46
N ALA A 19 -0.45 9.30 4.18
CA ALA A 19 -0.94 9.10 2.82
C ALA A 19 -1.08 10.42 2.06
N ASP A 20 -1.65 11.46 2.68
CA ASP A 20 -1.74 12.80 2.09
C ASP A 20 -0.34 13.37 1.76
N ARG A 21 0.62 13.23 2.67
CA ARG A 21 2.01 13.67 2.46
C ARG A 21 2.68 12.92 1.31
N MET A 22 2.50 11.61 1.24
CA MET A 22 3.04 10.79 0.15
C MET A 22 2.42 11.19 -1.19
N LEU A 23 1.11 11.37 -1.25
CA LEU A 23 0.42 11.82 -2.47
C LEU A 23 0.88 13.21 -2.92
N LYS A 24 1.08 14.15 -1.99
CA LYS A 24 1.63 15.48 -2.31
C LYS A 24 3.06 15.42 -2.83
N ARG A 25 3.90 14.52 -2.30
CA ARG A 25 5.30 14.37 -2.73
C ARG A 25 5.45 13.63 -4.06
N PHE A 26 4.73 12.52 -4.23
CA PHE A 26 4.85 11.65 -5.40
C PHE A 26 3.86 12.00 -6.53
N GLY A 27 2.84 12.80 -6.25
CA GLY A 27 1.88 13.32 -7.23
C GLY A 27 0.75 12.37 -7.63
N SER A 28 0.88 11.05 -7.44
CA SER A 28 -0.17 10.09 -7.75
C SER A 28 -0.05 8.79 -6.95
N VAL A 29 -1.15 8.04 -6.86
CA VAL A 29 -1.16 6.69 -6.26
C VAL A 29 -0.15 5.77 -6.98
N ARG A 30 -0.11 5.80 -8.31
CA ARG A 30 0.83 5.00 -9.10
C ARG A 30 2.28 5.29 -8.70
N ALA A 31 2.64 6.57 -8.61
CA ALA A 31 3.99 6.97 -8.23
C ALA A 31 4.35 6.57 -6.79
N VAL A 32 3.39 6.58 -5.86
CA VAL A 32 3.60 6.07 -4.49
C VAL A 32 3.95 4.58 -4.50
N PHE A 33 3.20 3.78 -5.24
CA PHE A 33 3.38 2.32 -5.28
C PHE A 33 4.59 1.87 -6.12
N GLN A 34 5.12 2.75 -6.97
CA GLN A 34 6.34 2.52 -7.76
C GLN A 34 7.59 3.18 -7.16
N ALA A 35 7.44 3.93 -6.05
CA ALA A 35 8.54 4.61 -5.40
C ALA A 35 9.59 3.60 -4.91
N SER A 36 10.87 3.89 -5.16
CA SER A 36 11.92 3.01 -4.66
C SER A 36 12.03 3.09 -3.14
N LYS A 37 12.61 2.07 -2.51
CA LYS A 37 12.93 2.10 -1.08
C LYS A 37 13.69 3.37 -0.66
N ARG A 38 14.59 3.87 -1.52
CA ARG A 38 15.35 5.10 -1.25
C ARG A 38 14.42 6.32 -1.26
N ASP A 39 13.49 6.39 -2.21
CA ASP A 39 12.54 7.50 -2.28
C ASP A 39 11.58 7.52 -1.10
N LEU A 40 11.14 6.33 -0.64
CA LEU A 40 10.32 6.18 0.57
C LEU A 40 11.06 6.63 1.84
N MET A 41 12.37 6.42 1.92
CA MET A 41 13.19 6.90 3.05
C MET A 41 13.28 8.43 3.13
N LEU A 42 13.03 9.14 2.02
CA LEU A 42 12.99 10.60 2.01
C LEU A 42 11.64 11.17 2.50
N VAL A 43 10.66 10.32 2.78
CA VAL A 43 9.39 10.75 3.36
C VAL A 43 9.54 10.84 4.88
N GLU A 44 9.39 12.05 5.41
CA GLU A 44 9.42 12.27 6.85
C GLU A 44 8.37 11.45 7.60
N GLY A 45 8.78 10.88 8.73
CA GLY A 45 7.89 10.09 9.58
C GLY A 45 7.66 8.66 9.09
N LEU A 46 8.51 8.14 8.19
CA LEU A 46 8.58 6.73 7.80
C LEU A 46 9.90 6.08 8.30
N PRO A 47 9.88 5.33 9.43
CA PRO A 47 11.03 4.57 9.88
C PRO A 47 11.30 3.41 8.92
N LYS A 48 12.57 2.98 8.86
CA LYS A 48 13.02 1.88 8.00
C LYS A 48 12.15 0.62 8.11
N SER A 49 11.75 0.24 9.32
CA SER A 49 10.89 -0.94 9.54
C SER A 49 9.52 -0.86 8.87
N ARG A 50 8.94 0.34 8.75
CA ARG A 50 7.67 0.53 8.01
C ARG A 50 7.90 0.47 6.51
N ILE A 51 8.98 1.07 6.03
CA ILE A 51 9.36 1.02 4.61
C ILE A 51 9.61 -0.43 4.18
N ASP A 52 10.32 -1.20 5.00
CA ASP A 52 10.58 -2.63 4.75
C ASP A 52 9.27 -3.42 4.58
N ARG A 53 8.28 -3.18 5.44
CA ARG A 53 6.94 -3.81 5.33
C ARG A 53 6.16 -3.36 4.10
N ILE A 54 6.30 -2.09 3.69
CA ILE A 54 5.66 -1.60 2.47
C ILE A 54 6.27 -2.30 1.26
N CYS A 55 7.60 -2.34 1.16
CA CYS A 55 8.28 -3.07 0.08
C CYS A 55 7.91 -4.55 0.08
N GLU A 56 7.92 -5.21 1.25
CA GLU A 56 7.50 -6.60 1.38
C GLU A 56 6.08 -6.83 0.86
N LEU A 57 5.11 -5.98 1.23
CA LEU A 57 3.75 -6.08 0.71
C LEU A 57 3.71 -5.95 -0.82
N LEU A 58 4.38 -4.94 -1.37
CA LEU A 58 4.33 -4.61 -2.81
C LEU A 58 5.05 -5.65 -3.68
N ASP A 59 6.15 -6.22 -3.18
CA ASP A 59 7.00 -7.15 -3.91
C ASP A 59 6.59 -8.62 -3.67
N SER A 60 5.82 -8.91 -2.61
CA SER A 60 5.42 -10.28 -2.31
C SER A 60 4.41 -10.83 -3.33
N PRO A 61 4.58 -12.08 -3.79
CA PRO A 61 3.57 -12.71 -4.63
C PRO A 61 2.28 -12.92 -3.82
N TYR A 62 1.15 -12.59 -4.42
CA TYR A 62 -0.16 -12.84 -3.80
C TYR A 62 -0.37 -14.34 -3.58
N LYS A 63 -0.60 -14.74 -2.33
CA LYS A 63 -0.89 -16.12 -1.92
C LYS A 63 -2.22 -16.14 -1.16
N PRO A 64 -3.35 -16.42 -1.83
CA PRO A 64 -4.64 -16.46 -1.16
C PRO A 64 -4.68 -17.62 -0.15
N SER A 65 -5.29 -17.39 1.01
CA SER A 65 -5.56 -18.47 1.95
C SER A 65 -6.66 -19.39 1.39
N LYS A 66 -6.70 -20.66 1.85
CA LYS A 66 -7.80 -21.58 1.49
C LYS A 66 -9.18 -20.99 1.77
N GLN A 67 -9.28 -20.17 2.82
CA GLN A 67 -10.49 -19.46 3.20
C GLN A 67 -10.83 -18.34 2.21
N SER A 68 -9.84 -17.54 1.77
CA SER A 68 -10.02 -16.51 0.73
C SER A 68 -10.53 -17.11 -0.59
N LEU A 69 -10.01 -18.28 -0.98
CA LEU A 69 -10.43 -18.96 -2.20
C LEU A 69 -11.89 -19.43 -2.12
N ALA A 70 -12.35 -19.89 -0.96
CA ALA A 70 -13.73 -20.30 -0.77
C ALA A 70 -14.70 -19.11 -0.90
N TYR A 71 -14.34 -17.95 -0.34
CA TYR A 71 -15.13 -16.72 -0.51
C TYR A 71 -15.18 -16.26 -1.97
N GLN A 72 -14.08 -16.34 -2.71
CA GLN A 72 -14.05 -15.96 -4.12
C GLN A 72 -14.95 -16.85 -4.98
N LYS A 73 -14.90 -18.17 -4.80
CA LYS A 73 -15.78 -19.11 -5.52
C LYS A 73 -17.25 -18.85 -5.27
N LEU A 74 -17.63 -18.56 -4.02
CA LEU A 74 -19.01 -18.25 -3.65
C LEU A 74 -19.54 -17.00 -4.38
N LEU A 75 -18.68 -16.01 -4.64
CA LEU A 75 -19.05 -14.78 -5.35
C LEU A 75 -19.11 -14.96 -6.88
N GLU A 76 -18.42 -15.95 -7.43
CA GLU A 76 -18.46 -16.28 -8.87
C GLU A 76 -19.71 -17.11 -9.24
N GLU A 77 -20.32 -17.77 -8.25
CA GLU A 77 -21.52 -18.61 -8.41
C GLU A 77 -22.84 -17.81 -8.29
N THR A 78 -22.79 -16.53 -7.92
CA THR A 78 -23.94 -15.60 -7.80
C THR A 78 -23.99 -14.59 -8.93
#